data_AF-A0A919ZHT2-F1
#
_entry.id   AF-A0A919ZHT2-F1
#
_cell.length_a   1.000
_cell.length_b   1.000
_cell.length_c   1.000
_cell.angle_alpha   90.00
_cell.angle_beta   90.00
_cell.angle_gamma   90.00
#
_symmetry.space_group_name_H-M   'P 1'
#
loop_
_entity.id
_entity.type
_entity.pdbx_description
1 polymer ?
#
loop_
_entity_poly.entity_id
_entity_poly.type
_entity_poly.pdbx_seq_one_letter_code
_entity_poly.pdbx_strand_id
1 'polypeptide(L)' 'MKLQELINQLHVKHTNGDTNVEVSGVSIHSQTLKPGTFLFVYRA' A
#
# COMPACT_ATOMS: atom_id res chain seq x y z
N MET A 1 -7.49 6.99 -2.77
CA MET A 1 -8.10 6.51 -1.51
C MET A 1 -7.10 6.64 -0.38
N LYS A 2 -7.51 6.67 0.89
CA LYS A 2 -6.55 6.71 2.00
C LYS A 2 -5.98 5.32 2.29
N LEU A 3 -4.70 5.23 2.65
CA LEU A 3 -4.08 3.94 3.02
C LEU A 3 -4.83 3.26 4.18
N GLN A 4 -5.34 4.04 5.13
CA GLN A 4 -6.20 3.55 6.21
C GLN A 4 -7.45 2.79 5.71
N GLU A 5 -8.11 3.30 4.66
CA GLU A 5 -9.29 2.65 4.08
C GLU A 5 -8.92 1.29 3.48
N LEU A 6 -7.78 1.22 2.80
CA LEU A 6 -7.28 -0.02 2.20
C LEU A 6 -6.92 -1.07 3.27
N ILE A 7 -6.26 -0.64 4.35
CA ILE A 7 -5.93 -1.51 5.49
C ILE A 7 -7.20 -2.10 6.10
N ASN A 8 -8.22 -1.27 6.30
CA ASN A 8 -9.50 -1.69 6.87
C ASN A 8 -10.25 -2.65 5.92
N GLN A 9 -10.23 -2.42 4.61
CA GLN A 9 -10.91 -3.29 3.63
C GLN A 9 -10.24 -4.67 3.50
N LEU A 10 -8.90 -4.71 3.55
CA LEU A 10 -8.14 -5.95 3.37
C LEU A 10 -7.94 -6.74 4.68
N HIS A 11 -8.37 -6.18 5.82
CA HIS A 11 -8.13 -6.74 7.15
C HIS A 11 -6.65 -7.10 7.39
N VAL A 12 -5.72 -6.26 6.93
CA VAL A 12 -4.28 -6.50 7.09
C VAL A 12 -3.76 -5.82 8.34
N LYS A 13 -2.71 -6.39 8.93
CA LYS A 13 -2.01 -5.76 10.05
C LYS A 13 -1.08 -4.65 9.54
N HIS A 14 -1.24 -3.46 10.09
CA HIS A 14 -0.31 -2.35 9.89
C HIS A 14 0.82 -2.39 10.94
N THR A 15 2.06 -2.30 10.50
CA THR A 15 3.24 -2.43 11.37
C THR A 15 3.84 -1.07 11.75
N ASN A 16 4.08 -0.18 10.79
CA ASN A 16 4.62 1.16 11.03
C ASN A 16 4.26 2.13 9.89
N GLY A 17 4.50 3.42 10.11
CA GLY A 17 4.31 4.47 9.10
C GLY A 17 3.02 5.26 9.27
N ASP A 18 2.82 6.27 8.44
CA ASP A 18 1.60 7.07 8.41
C ASP A 18 0.54 6.42 7.51
N THR A 19 -0.69 6.28 8.03
CA THR A 19 -1.83 5.73 7.31
C THR A 19 -2.70 6.80 6.64
N ASN A 20 -2.45 8.09 6.92
CA ASN A 20 -3.16 9.22 6.32
C ASN A 20 -2.57 9.66 4.96
N VAL A 21 -1.94 8.72 4.24
CA VAL A 21 -1.39 8.96 2.90
C VAL A 21 -2.41 8.62 1.81
N GLU A 22 -2.34 9.33 0.68
CA GLU A 22 -3.11 8.97 -0.50
C GLU A 22 -2.44 7.84 -1.28
N VAL A 23 -3.26 6.85 -1.64
CA VAL A 23 -2.90 5.76 -2.54
C VAL A 23 -3.51 6.05 -3.91
N SER A 24 -2.65 6.13 -4.92
CA SER A 24 -2.99 6.41 -6.33
C SER A 24 -2.97 5.17 -7.23
N GLY A 25 -2.39 4.07 -6.77
CA GLY A 25 -2.34 2.80 -7.50
C GLY A 25 -1.64 1.68 -6.73
N VAL A 26 -1.63 0.48 -7.31
CA VAL A 26 -0.98 -0.72 -6.75
C VAL A 26 -0.02 -1.32 -7.78
N SER A 27 1.15 -1.77 -7.36
CA SER A 27 2.12 -2.49 -8.18
C SER A 27 2.63 -3.74 -7.44
N ILE A 28 3.00 -4.77 -8.20
CA ILE A 28 3.76 -5.94 -7.71
C ILE A 28 5.24 -5.90 -8.17
N HIS A 29 5.58 -4.96 -9.05
CA HIS A 29 6.93 -4.78 -9.58
C HIS A 29 7.56 -3.54 -8.93
N SER A 30 8.67 -3.73 -8.22
CA SER A 30 9.36 -2.64 -7.54
C SER A 30 10.07 -1.68 -8.49
N GLN A 31 10.49 -2.15 -9.68
CA GLN A 31 11.26 -1.35 -10.63
C GLN A 31 10.44 -0.22 -11.29
N THR A 32 9.11 -0.27 -11.22
CA THR A 32 8.20 0.67 -11.91
C THR A 32 7.39 1.54 -10.94
N LEU A 33 7.80 1.61 -9.67
CA LEU A 33 7.08 2.37 -8.64
C LEU A 33 7.07 3.87 -8.94
N LYS A 34 5.89 4.47 -8.80
CA LYS A 34 5.68 5.91 -8.86
C LYS A 34 5.26 6.42 -7.46
N PRO A 35 5.50 7.70 -7.13
CA PRO A 35 4.99 8.28 -5.90
C PRO A 35 3.48 8.04 -5.71
N GLY A 36 3.08 7.66 -4.49
CA GLY A 36 1.69 7.30 -4.15
C GLY A 36 1.27 5.88 -4.58
N THR A 37 2.14 5.11 -5.22
CA THR A 37 1.87 3.70 -5.56
C THR A 37 2.17 2.78 -4.38
N PHE A 38 1.23 1.90 -4.06
CA PHE A 38 1.39 0.84 -3.07
C PHE A 38 2.10 -0.37 -3.69
N LEU A 39 3.21 -0.84 -3.10
CA LEU A 39 3.90 -2.05 -3.52
C LEU A 39 3.38 -3.26 -2.73
N PHE A 40 2.80 -4.24 -3.43
CA PHE A 40 2.50 -5.54 -2.87
C PHE A 40 3.68 -6.50 -3.10
N VAL A 41 4.19 -7.12 -2.03
CA VAL A 41 5.29 -8.07 -2.09
C VAL A 41 4.84 -9.40 -1.50
N TYR A 42 4.89 -10.45 -2.32
CA TYR A 42 4.75 -11.82 -1.84
C TYR A 42 6.14 -12.41 -1.58
N ARG A 43 6.34 -12.99 -0.41
CA ARG A 43 7.52 -13.78 -0.06
C ARG A 43 7.05 -15.18 0.27
N ALA A 44 7.54 -16.16 -0.49
CA ALA A 44 7.32 -17.59 -0.26
C ALA A 44 8.10 -18.08 0.96
#